data_AF-A0A0P7BJC3-F1
#
_entry.id   AF-A0A0P7BJC3-F1
#
_cell.length_a   1.000
_cell.length_b   1.000
_cell.length_c   1.000
_cell.angle_alpha   90.00
_cell.angle_beta   90.00
_cell.angle_gamma   90.00
#
_symmetry.space_group_name_H-M   'P 1'
#
loop_
_entity.id
_entity.type
_entity.pdbx_description
1 polymer ?
#
loop_
_entity_poly.entity_id
_entity_poly.type
_entity_poly.pdbx_seq_one_letter_code
_entity_poly.pdbx_strand_id
1 'polypeptide(L)' 'MKRSNPNIPILIREAAGTQPKVFARYDRGTETAHSLEGLSDKQIEDTVTGLVQPAQ' A
#
# COMPACT_ATOMS: atom_id res chain seq x y z
N MET A 1 8.38 -5.40 -5.58
CA MET A 1 7.25 -4.48 -5.86
C MET A 1 7.40 -3.64 -7.13
N LYS A 2 8.19 -2.54 -7.18
CA LYS A 2 8.21 -1.65 -8.37
C LYS A 2 8.79 -2.28 -9.65
N ARG A 3 9.75 -3.21 -9.51
CA ARG A 3 10.25 -4.04 -10.63
C ARG A 3 9.20 -5.03 -11.13
N SER A 4 8.33 -5.50 -10.24
CA SER A 4 7.30 -6.49 -10.52
C SER A 4 6.04 -5.86 -11.14
N ASN A 5 5.76 -4.60 -10.80
CA ASN A 5 4.58 -3.85 -11.25
C ASN A 5 4.99 -2.45 -11.76
N PRO A 6 5.65 -2.34 -12.92
CA PRO A 6 6.23 -1.09 -13.41
C PRO A 6 5.20 -0.01 -13.75
N ASN A 7 3.95 -0.40 -14.05
CA ASN A 7 2.89 0.51 -14.45
C ASN A 7 2.07 1.05 -13.27
N ILE A 8 2.30 0.56 -12.05
CA ILE A 8 1.56 1.01 -10.87
C ILE A 8 2.25 2.25 -10.29
N PRO A 9 1.61 3.43 -10.30
CA PRO A 9 2.16 4.61 -9.68
C PRO A 9 2.19 4.43 -8.16
N ILE A 10 3.32 4.76 -7.55
CA ILE A 10 3.49 4.75 -6.09
C ILE A 10 3.85 6.17 -5.66
N LEU A 11 3.04 6.72 -4.76
CA LEU A 11 3.26 8.02 -4.13
C LEU A 11 3.66 7.81 -2.67
N ILE A 12 4.82 8.33 -2.27
CA ILE A 12 5.30 8.32 -0.89
C ILE A 12 5.24 9.74 -0.37
N ARG A 13 4.63 9.93 0.81
CA ARG A 13 4.53 11.23 1.49
C ARG A 13 5.09 11.09 2.90
N GLU A 14 6.07 11.91 3.22
CA GLU A 14 6.66 11.96 4.55
C GLU A 14 6.07 13.14 5.33
N ALA A 15 5.65 12.89 6.57
CA ALA A 15 5.14 13.91 7.47
C ALA A 15 5.45 13.51 8.92
N ALA A 16 5.78 14.49 9.76
CA ALA A 16 6.00 14.25 11.19
C ALA A 16 4.67 14.14 11.94
N GLY A 17 4.59 13.24 12.92
CA GLY A 17 3.40 13.06 13.76
C GLY A 17 2.21 12.37 13.08
N THR A 18 2.40 11.84 11.86
CA THR A 18 1.37 11.06 11.16
C THR A 18 1.58 9.57 11.38
N GLN A 19 0.48 8.82 11.53
CA GLN A 19 0.56 7.37 11.61
C GLN A 19 0.89 6.80 10.23
N PRO A 20 1.80 5.81 10.14
CA PRO A 20 2.15 5.20 8.87
C PRO A 20 0.94 4.44 8.33
N LYS A 21 0.51 4.78 7.12
CA LYS A 21 -0.69 4.23 6.49
C LYS A 21 -0.48 4.09 4.99
N VAL A 22 -1.00 3.02 4.41
CA VAL A 22 -1.02 2.80 2.97
C VAL A 22 -2.44 2.95 2.44
N PHE A 23 -2.56 3.58 1.28
CA PHE A 23 -3.82 3.73 0.55
C PHE A 23 -3.65 3.05 -0.82
N ALA A 24 -4.58 2.16 -1.15
CA ALA A 24 -4.66 1.56 -2.48
C ALA A 24 -5.94 2.03 -3.16
N ARG A 25 -5.79 2.65 -4.33
CA ARG A 25 -6.92 3.10 -5.15
C ARG A 25 -7.03 2.20 -6.37
N TYR A 26 -8.19 1.61 -6.52
CA TYR A 26 -8.55 0.71 -7.60
C TYR A 26 -9.39 1.45 -8.65
N ASP A 27 -9.75 0.72 -9.71
CA ASP A 27 -10.66 1.23 -10.71
C ASP A 27 -12.04 1.56 -10.11
N ARG A 28 -12.80 2.41 -10.79
CA ARG A 28 -14.17 2.83 -10.42
C ARG A 28 -14.25 3.57 -9.08
N GLY A 29 -13.14 4.13 -8.61
CA GLY A 29 -13.09 4.98 -7.41
C GLY A 29 -13.11 4.20 -6.09
N THR A 30 -12.89 2.89 -6.11
CA THR A 30 -12.75 2.09 -4.88
C THR A 30 -11.40 2.36 -4.22
N GLU A 31 -11.39 2.67 -2.92
CA GLU A 31 -10.16 2.92 -2.15
C GLU A 31 -10.16 2.10 -0.87
N THR A 32 -9.02 1.52 -0.52
CA THR A 32 -8.78 0.83 0.75
C THR A 32 -7.61 1.45 1.49
N ALA A 33 -7.69 1.47 2.82
CA ALA A 33 -6.68 2.05 3.68
C ALA A 33 -6.28 1.05 4.79
N HIS A 34 -4.97 0.86 4.97
CA HIS A 34 -4.43 -0.04 5.99
C HIS A 34 -3.36 0.69 6.82
N SER A 35 -3.47 0.58 8.16
CA SER A 35 -2.43 1.07 9.07
C SER A 35 -1.21 0.16 8.99
N LEU A 36 -0.02 0.76 9.00
CA LEU A 36 1.26 0.06 9.08
C LEU A 36 1.90 0.20 10.47
N GLU A 37 1.17 0.76 11.43
CA GLU A 37 1.67 0.96 12.80
C GLU A 37 1.94 -0.39 13.48
N GLY A 38 3.14 -0.53 14.04
CA GLY A 38 3.54 -1.75 14.76
C GLY A 38 3.81 -2.98 13.88
N LEU A 39 3.76 -2.84 12.55
CA LEU A 39 4.08 -3.93 11.63
C LEU A 39 5.59 -4.04 11.39
N SER A 40 6.10 -5.27 11.29
CA SER A 40 7.45 -5.55 10.79
C SER A 40 7.56 -5.32 9.28
N ASP A 41 8.79 -5.20 8.79
CA ASP A 41 9.11 -5.08 7.36
C ASP A 41 8.41 -6.16 6.51
N LYS A 42 8.46 -7.42 6.96
CA LYS A 42 7.80 -8.54 6.29
C LYS A 42 6.27 -8.40 6.25
N GLN A 43 5.66 -8.01 7.37
CA GLN A 43 4.20 -7.81 7.42
C GLN A 43 3.74 -6.64 6.55
N ILE A 44 4.57 -5.60 6.42
CA ILE A 44 4.31 -4.48 5.50
C ILE A 44 4.38 -4.97 4.05
N GLU A 45 5.38 -5.77 3.68
CA GLU A 45 5.49 -6.34 2.34
C GLU A 45 4.29 -7.24 2.00
N ASP A 46 3.86 -8.10 2.93
CA ASP A 46 2.69 -8.96 2.76
C ASP A 46 1.41 -8.14 2.58
N THR A 47 1.22 -7.09 3.39
CA THR A 47 0.07 -6.17 3.30
C THR A 47 0.03 -5.47 1.94
N VAL A 48 1.16 -4.91 1.49
CA VAL A 48 1.25 -4.22 0.19
C VAL A 48 1.05 -5.20 -0.96
N THR A 49 1.54 -6.44 -0.84
CA THR A 49 1.35 -7.48 -1.85
C THR A 49 -0.12 -7.87 -1.99
N GLY A 50 -0.83 -8.05 -0.87
CA GLY A 50 -2.27 -8.31 -0.89
C GLY A 50 -3.08 -7.18 -1.53
N LEU A 51 -2.66 -5.92 -1.38
CA LEU A 51 -3.34 -4.78 -1.99
C LEU A 51 -3.18 -4.69 -3.51
N VAL A 52 -2.11 -5.27 -4.06
CA VAL A 52 -1.80 -5.23 -5.50
C VAL A 52 -2.40 -6.42 -6.25
N GLN A 53 -2.63 -7.54 -5.56
CA GLN A 53 -3.29 -8.68 -6.17
C GLN A 53 -4.79 -8.41 -6.35
N PRO A 54 -5.38 -8.73 -7.52
CA PRO A 54 -6.81 -8.59 -7.71
C PRO A 54 -7.55 -9.51 -6.72
N ALA A 55 -8.61 -8.99 -6.09
CA ALA A 55 -9.59 -9.85 -5.44
C ALA A 55 -10.22 -10.73 -6.53
N GLN A 56 -10.10 -12.04 -6.38
CA GLN A 56 -10.66 -13.04 -7.29
C GLN A 56 -12.19 -13.04 -7.23
#